data_AF-A0A2E7QNP0-F1
#
_entry.id   AF-A0A2E7QNP0-F1
#
_cell.length_a   1.000
_cell.length_b   1.000
_cell.length_c   1.000
_cell.angle_alpha   90.00
_cell.angle_beta   90.00
_cell.angle_gamma   90.00
#
_symmetry.space_group_name_H-M   'P 1'
#
loop_
_entity.id
_entity.type
_entity.pdbx_description
1 polymer ?
#
loop_
_entity_poly.entity_id
_entity_poly.type
_entity_poly.pdbx_seq_one_letter_code
_entity_poly.pdbx_strand_id
1 'polypeptide(L)'
;MKTKPTRGRSVCAWITMALLAVLCSGCGQKDTTESAEETTLVDSETPNPQDVEGQLALAYKHYLGAEIPLNYLKAAELFMKAAEAGNSEAQFALGVMHQNGQGVPINYVEAAKWYMKAAQQDYPNGQYLLGLSFKEGSGVQQDYLEAFKWLDLAADHGHALHVEARDKLALLLTPDMVAEGRRRADQFRMYDLPALYKKPSGDPSVRAKQISTTPQGGGQAN
;
A
#
# COMPACT_ATOMS: atom_id res chain seq x y z
N MET A 1 -27.46 10.20 -33.92
CA MET A 1 -27.02 9.20 -32.91
C MET A 1 -25.62 9.57 -32.44
N LYS A 2 -25.47 10.06 -31.22
CA LYS A 2 -24.16 10.35 -30.60
C LYS A 2 -24.19 9.78 -29.18
N THR A 3 -23.77 8.53 -29.02
CA THR A 3 -23.46 7.97 -27.71
C THR A 3 -21.99 8.28 -27.41
N LYS A 4 -21.75 9.03 -26.34
CA LYS A 4 -20.42 9.39 -25.83
C LYS A 4 -19.75 8.16 -25.18
N PRO A 5 -18.41 8.11 -25.15
CA PRO A 5 -17.66 6.97 -24.62
C PRO A 5 -17.69 6.95 -23.09
N THR A 6 -17.85 5.75 -22.52
CA THR A 6 -17.66 5.46 -21.10
C THR A 6 -16.18 5.62 -20.74
N ARG A 7 -15.83 6.73 -20.09
CA ARG A 7 -14.49 6.91 -19.49
C ARG A 7 -14.33 5.93 -18.34
N GLY A 8 -13.23 5.18 -18.39
CA GLY A 8 -12.84 4.20 -17.38
C GLY A 8 -12.80 4.79 -15.98
N ARG A 9 -13.17 3.95 -15.01
CA ARG A 9 -12.97 4.22 -13.58
C ARG A 9 -11.49 4.49 -13.35
N SER A 10 -11.16 5.76 -13.11
CA SER A 10 -9.81 6.22 -12.83
C SER A 10 -9.35 5.64 -11.49
N VAL A 11 -8.11 5.16 -11.45
CA VAL A 11 -7.38 4.66 -10.26
C VAL A 11 -7.44 5.67 -9.09
N CYS A 12 -7.71 6.95 -9.38
CA CYS A 12 -7.92 8.05 -8.42
C CYS A 12 -9.04 7.83 -7.39
N ALA A 13 -10.10 7.08 -7.67
CA ALA A 13 -11.24 6.95 -6.74
C ALA A 13 -11.02 5.91 -5.63
N TRP A 14 -10.03 5.02 -5.78
CA TRP A 14 -9.75 3.96 -4.81
C TRP A 14 -8.66 4.36 -3.81
N ILE A 15 -7.76 5.26 -4.21
CA ILE A 15 -6.69 5.79 -3.34
C ILE A 15 -7.30 6.55 -2.15
N THR A 16 -8.39 7.30 -2.35
CA THR A 16 -9.11 7.99 -1.26
C THR A 16 -9.82 7.04 -0.30
N MET A 17 -10.21 5.83 -0.71
CA MET A 17 -10.83 4.83 0.17
C MET A 17 -9.81 4.04 0.99
N ALA A 18 -8.62 3.75 0.45
CA ALA A 18 -7.56 3.07 1.19
C ALA A 18 -7.02 3.92 2.36
N LEU A 19 -6.98 5.25 2.20
CA LEU A 19 -6.61 6.20 3.26
C LEU A 19 -7.69 6.32 4.36
N LEU A 20 -8.94 5.94 4.08
CA LEU A 20 -10.05 6.01 5.05
C LEU A 20 -10.12 4.77 5.97
N ALA A 21 -9.52 3.64 5.59
CA ALA A 21 -9.68 2.35 6.28
C ALA A 21 -8.84 2.20 7.57
N VAL A 22 -7.89 3.10 7.83
CA VAL A 22 -7.01 3.04 9.02
C VAL A 22 -7.72 3.54 10.29
N LEU A 23 -8.81 4.31 10.16
CA LEU A 23 -9.49 4.93 11.32
C LEU A 23 -10.56 4.05 12.01
N CYS A 24 -10.74 2.78 11.63
CA CYS A 24 -11.84 1.96 12.16
C CYS A 24 -11.39 0.64 12.80
N SER A 25 -10.42 0.69 13.71
CA SER A 25 -10.10 -0.42 14.62
C SER A 25 -9.86 0.08 16.03
N GLY A 26 -10.96 0.45 16.70
CA GLY A 26 -10.92 0.96 18.07
C GLY A 26 -12.31 1.12 18.68
N CYS A 27 -13.19 0.13 18.57
CA CYS A 27 -14.45 0.11 19.32
C CYS A 27 -14.38 -0.92 20.46
N GLY A 28 -14.00 -0.45 21.65
CA GLY A 28 -14.26 -1.11 22.92
C GLY A 28 -15.21 -0.23 23.74
N GLN A 29 -16.45 -0.71 23.93
CA GLN A 29 -17.51 -0.05 24.70
C GLN A 29 -17.10 0.24 26.14
N LYS A 30 -17.47 1.42 26.65
CA LYS A 30 -17.92 1.62 28.04
C LYS A 30 -19.04 2.65 28.05
N ASP A 31 -20.24 2.19 28.38
CA ASP A 31 -21.35 3.03 28.83
C ASP A 31 -21.07 3.50 30.25
N THR A 32 -21.17 4.81 30.51
CA THR A 32 -21.76 5.36 31.73
C THR A 32 -22.19 6.81 31.49
N THR A 33 -23.33 7.12 32.08
CA THR A 33 -24.12 8.36 32.06
C THR A 33 -23.41 9.59 32.65
N GLU A 34 -23.91 10.77 32.24
CA GLU A 34 -24.26 11.91 33.10
C GLU A 34 -23.58 13.27 32.82
N SER A 35 -24.47 14.28 32.73
CA SER A 35 -24.34 15.73 32.94
C SER A 35 -23.50 16.58 31.98
N ALA A 36 -24.19 17.60 31.48
CA ALA A 36 -23.63 18.77 30.83
C ALA A 36 -22.77 19.59 31.80
N GLU A 37 -21.59 20.00 31.35
CA GLU A 37 -21.02 21.29 31.71
C GLU A 37 -20.43 21.93 30.44
N GLU A 38 -20.92 23.14 30.19
CA GLU A 38 -20.34 24.12 29.29
C GLU A 38 -18.94 24.47 29.81
N THR A 39 -17.90 24.17 29.05
CA THR A 39 -16.55 24.68 29.32
C THR A 39 -15.92 25.15 28.01
N THR A 40 -15.57 26.42 28.06
CA THR A 40 -14.96 27.26 27.04
C THR A 40 -13.53 26.84 26.70
N LEU A 41 -13.07 27.34 25.54
CA LEU A 41 -11.68 27.65 25.18
C LEU A 41 -10.79 26.49 24.67
N VAL A 42 -10.65 26.48 23.34
CA VAL A 42 -9.45 26.21 22.53
C VAL A 42 -8.28 25.56 23.29
N ASP A 43 -8.24 24.23 23.27
CA ASP A 43 -6.97 23.50 23.22
C ASP A 43 -6.84 22.96 21.80
N SER A 44 -6.34 23.81 20.89
CA SER A 44 -5.69 23.30 19.69
C SER A 44 -4.44 22.57 20.18
N GLU A 45 -4.55 21.27 20.45
CA GLU A 45 -3.42 20.40 20.66
C GLU A 45 -2.57 20.44 19.40
N THR A 46 -1.68 21.43 19.32
CA THR A 46 -0.59 21.40 18.35
C THR A 46 0.29 20.24 18.77
N PRO A 47 0.43 19.19 17.94
CA PRO A 47 1.26 18.05 18.29
C PRO A 47 2.66 18.53 18.65
N ASN A 48 3.23 17.95 19.70
CA ASN A 48 4.63 18.18 20.07
C ASN A 48 5.51 18.07 18.79
N PRO A 49 6.40 19.04 18.51
CA PRO A 49 7.27 19.00 17.33
C PRO A 49 8.14 17.74 17.18
N GLN A 50 8.24 16.92 18.23
CA GLN A 50 8.94 15.62 18.22
C GLN A 50 8.01 14.39 18.12
N ASP A 51 6.70 14.58 18.21
CA ASP A 51 5.72 13.49 18.08
C ASP A 51 5.37 13.26 16.61
N VAL A 52 5.96 12.20 16.03
CA VAL A 52 5.75 11.80 14.63
C VAL A 52 4.32 11.33 14.39
N GLU A 53 3.69 10.69 15.38
CA GLU A 53 2.35 10.12 15.25
C GLU A 53 1.28 11.22 15.28
N GLY A 54 1.41 12.17 16.21
CA GLY A 54 0.56 13.37 16.23
C GLY A 54 0.71 14.24 14.98
N GLN A 55 1.92 14.35 14.42
CA GLN A 55 2.15 15.06 13.15
C GLN A 55 1.51 14.35 11.96
N LEU A 56 1.56 13.02 11.93
CA LEU A 56 0.91 12.21 10.90
C LEU A 56 -0.61 12.39 10.94
N ALA A 57 -1.20 12.32 12.14
CA ALA A 57 -2.64 12.55 12.32
C ALA A 57 -3.05 13.95 11.84
N LEU A 58 -2.27 14.99 12.18
CA LEU A 58 -2.54 16.35 11.72
C LEU A 58 -2.37 16.49 10.19
N ALA A 59 -1.38 15.83 9.60
CA ALA A 59 -1.18 15.79 8.15
C ALA A 59 -2.43 15.24 7.44
N TYR A 60 -3.00 14.16 7.99
CA TYR A 60 -4.23 13.57 7.48
C TYR A 60 -5.44 14.50 7.59
N LYS A 61 -5.59 15.23 8.70
CA LYS A 61 -6.66 16.22 8.83
C LYS A 61 -6.56 17.29 7.73
N HIS A 62 -5.36 17.82 7.50
CA HIS A 62 -5.12 18.78 6.42
C HIS A 62 -5.30 18.19 5.01
N TYR A 63 -5.01 16.90 4.81
CA TYR A 63 -5.15 16.22 3.52
C TYR A 63 -6.59 15.85 3.17
N LEU A 64 -7.40 15.46 4.18
CA LEU A 64 -8.81 15.09 4.00
C LEU A 64 -9.75 16.30 4.04
N GLY A 65 -9.33 17.39 4.70
CA GLY A 65 -10.20 18.55 4.92
C GLY A 65 -11.33 18.28 5.93
N ALA A 66 -11.17 17.26 6.77
CA ALA A 66 -12.10 16.94 7.84
C ALA A 66 -11.73 17.76 9.08
N GLU A 67 -12.70 18.47 9.66
CA GLU A 67 -12.54 19.37 10.83
C GLU A 67 -11.71 20.65 10.58
N ILE A 68 -10.73 20.61 9.67
CA ILE A 68 -9.84 21.71 9.31
C ILE A 68 -9.93 21.93 7.79
N PRO A 69 -9.85 23.18 7.28
CA PRO A 69 -9.80 23.42 5.85
C PRO A 69 -8.72 22.60 5.13
N LEU A 70 -9.10 22.02 4.01
CA LEU A 70 -8.21 21.27 3.11
C LEU A 70 -6.98 22.12 2.76
N ASN A 71 -5.79 21.59 3.07
CA ASN A 71 -4.53 22.27 2.79
C ASN A 71 -3.45 21.24 2.42
N TYR A 72 -3.35 20.95 1.12
CA TYR A 72 -2.37 19.99 0.63
C TYR A 72 -0.92 20.44 0.84
N LEU A 73 -0.63 21.75 0.80
CA LEU A 73 0.71 22.26 1.06
C LEU A 73 1.13 21.92 2.50
N LYS A 74 0.23 22.18 3.46
CA LYS A 74 0.52 21.90 4.86
C LYS A 74 0.61 20.41 5.15
N ALA A 75 -0.27 19.62 4.53
CA ALA A 75 -0.20 18.16 4.61
C ALA A 75 1.15 17.65 4.08
N ALA A 76 1.62 18.15 2.93
CA ALA A 76 2.89 17.74 2.34
C ALA A 76 4.07 18.01 3.27
N GLU A 77 4.12 19.20 3.89
CA GLU A 77 5.16 19.56 4.86
C GLU A 77 5.21 18.60 6.05
N LEU A 78 4.04 18.25 6.60
CA LEU A 78 3.94 17.37 7.76
C LEU A 78 4.27 15.93 7.40
N PHE A 79 3.78 15.43 6.26
CA PHE A 79 4.16 14.12 5.76
C PHE A 79 5.66 14.04 5.45
N MET A 80 6.28 15.11 4.93
CA MET A 80 7.74 15.18 4.71
C MET A 80 8.50 14.91 6.00
N LYS A 81 8.18 15.63 7.07
CA LYS A 81 8.83 15.45 8.38
C LYS A 81 8.65 14.03 8.92
N ALA A 82 7.44 13.48 8.86
CA ALA A 82 7.18 12.13 9.34
C ALA A 82 7.87 11.05 8.49
N ALA A 83 7.94 11.25 7.17
CA ALA A 83 8.60 10.34 6.25
C ALA A 83 10.13 10.35 6.40
N GLU A 84 10.71 11.52 6.65
CA GLU A 84 12.13 11.70 6.98
C GLU A 84 12.47 11.06 8.34
N ALA A 85 11.54 11.08 9.28
CA ALA A 85 11.64 10.34 10.55
C ALA A 85 11.47 8.81 10.38
N GLY A 86 11.26 8.32 9.16
CA GLY A 86 11.19 6.90 8.85
C GLY A 86 9.79 6.30 8.87
N ASN A 87 8.73 7.07 9.11
CA ASN A 87 7.37 6.52 9.14
C ASN A 87 6.95 6.03 7.74
N SER A 88 6.69 4.73 7.60
CA SER A 88 6.38 4.08 6.31
C SER A 88 5.05 4.54 5.70
N GLU A 89 4.07 4.88 6.54
CA GLU A 89 2.77 5.40 6.09
C GLU A 89 2.91 6.83 5.55
N ALA A 90 3.68 7.68 6.21
CA ALA A 90 4.01 9.02 5.72
C ALA A 90 4.77 8.98 4.39
N GLN A 91 5.73 8.04 4.26
CA GLN A 91 6.45 7.81 3.01
C GLN A 91 5.48 7.42 1.90
N PHE A 92 4.55 6.50 2.15
CA PHE A 92 3.50 6.16 1.20
C PHE A 92 2.64 7.38 0.82
N ALA A 93 2.19 8.16 1.80
CA ALA A 93 1.37 9.34 1.56
C ALA A 93 2.09 10.39 0.70
N LEU A 94 3.38 10.67 0.95
CA LEU A 94 4.18 11.55 0.10
C LEU A 94 4.29 11.03 -1.33
N GLY A 95 4.46 9.72 -1.50
CA GLY A 95 4.50 9.12 -2.82
C GLY A 95 3.21 9.39 -3.60
N VAL A 96 2.06 9.22 -2.95
CA VAL A 96 0.74 9.53 -3.51
C VAL A 96 0.60 11.01 -3.85
N MET A 97 1.07 11.90 -2.97
CA MET A 97 1.02 13.35 -3.20
C MET A 97 1.87 13.77 -4.41
N HIS A 98 3.07 13.22 -4.56
CA HIS A 98 3.91 13.44 -5.74
C HIS A 98 3.30 12.84 -7.02
N GLN A 99 2.61 11.71 -6.94
CA GLN A 99 1.94 11.12 -8.09
C GLN A 99 0.75 11.98 -8.58
N ASN A 100 0.03 12.60 -7.64
CA ASN A 100 -1.21 13.35 -7.93
C ASN A 100 -1.00 14.86 -8.04
N GLY A 101 0.16 15.39 -7.64
CA GLY A 101 0.41 16.83 -7.63
C GLY A 101 -0.31 17.57 -6.49
N GLN A 102 -0.57 16.88 -5.38
CA GLN A 102 -1.31 17.44 -4.25
C GLN A 102 -0.32 18.12 -3.30
N GLY A 103 -0.28 19.45 -3.28
CA GLY A 103 0.61 20.20 -2.38
C GLY A 103 2.11 20.11 -2.73
N VAL A 104 2.47 19.31 -3.73
CA VAL A 104 3.80 19.19 -4.33
C VAL A 104 3.65 19.07 -5.85
N PRO A 105 4.66 19.42 -6.65
CA PRO A 105 4.63 19.19 -8.09
C PRO A 105 4.49 17.70 -8.42
N ILE A 106 3.81 17.39 -9.53
CA ILE A 106 3.73 16.02 -10.05
C ILE A 106 5.14 15.53 -10.38
N ASN A 107 5.54 14.43 -9.76
CA ASN A 107 6.83 13.80 -9.99
C ASN A 107 6.77 12.29 -9.72
N TYR A 108 6.60 11.51 -10.79
CA TYR A 108 6.52 10.05 -10.67
C TYR A 108 7.83 9.41 -10.18
N VAL A 109 8.98 10.00 -10.51
CA VAL A 109 10.29 9.50 -10.04
C VAL A 109 10.39 9.65 -8.53
N GLU A 110 9.97 10.79 -8.00
CA GLU A 110 9.96 11.01 -6.55
C GLU A 110 8.91 10.15 -5.86
N ALA A 111 7.74 9.97 -6.47
CA ALA A 111 6.72 9.06 -5.97
C ALA A 111 7.25 7.63 -5.82
N ALA A 112 7.92 7.10 -6.85
CA ALA A 112 8.48 5.76 -6.82
C ALA A 112 9.59 5.59 -5.76
N LYS A 113 10.42 6.62 -5.53
CA LYS A 113 11.41 6.61 -4.43
C LYS A 113 10.75 6.49 -3.06
N TRP A 114 9.68 7.24 -2.83
CA TRP A 114 8.94 7.18 -1.57
C TRP A 114 8.21 5.84 -1.38
N TYR A 115 7.59 5.31 -2.45
CA TYR A 115 7.02 3.95 -2.42
C TYR A 115 8.08 2.89 -2.14
N MET A 116 9.29 3.00 -2.71
CA MET A 116 10.41 2.11 -2.42
C MET A 116 10.77 2.11 -0.93
N LYS A 117 10.89 3.29 -0.31
CA LYS A 117 11.18 3.39 1.14
C LYS A 117 10.08 2.74 1.98
N ALA A 118 8.81 2.99 1.65
CA ALA A 118 7.69 2.37 2.35
C ALA A 118 7.67 0.84 2.16
N ALA A 119 7.91 0.37 0.93
CA ALA A 119 7.90 -1.04 0.57
C ALA A 119 9.03 -1.84 1.26
N GLN A 120 10.20 -1.23 1.43
CA GLN A 120 11.34 -1.81 2.17
C GLN A 120 11.05 -1.97 3.67
N GLN A 121 10.11 -1.20 4.20
CA GLN A 121 9.61 -1.33 5.57
C GLN A 121 8.39 -2.27 5.68
N ASP A 122 8.19 -3.11 4.67
CA ASP A 122 7.07 -4.07 4.58
C ASP A 122 5.68 -3.41 4.57
N TYR A 123 5.57 -2.15 4.13
CA TYR A 123 4.28 -1.47 4.05
C TYR A 123 3.49 -1.96 2.82
N PRO A 124 2.34 -2.66 2.98
CA PRO A 124 1.70 -3.40 1.88
C PRO A 124 1.23 -2.51 0.72
N ASN A 125 0.68 -1.34 1.04
CA ASN A 125 0.23 -0.39 0.01
C ASN A 125 1.42 0.24 -0.75
N GLY A 126 2.56 0.39 -0.07
CA GLY A 126 3.81 0.84 -0.69
C GLY A 126 4.36 -0.20 -1.67
N GLN A 127 4.40 -1.47 -1.26
CA GLN A 127 4.78 -2.60 -2.13
C GLN A 127 3.84 -2.69 -3.34
N TYR A 128 2.53 -2.57 -3.12
CA TYR A 128 1.53 -2.60 -4.18
C TYR A 128 1.75 -1.49 -5.22
N LEU A 129 1.85 -0.22 -4.80
CA LEU A 129 2.04 0.89 -5.73
C LEU A 129 3.40 0.86 -6.42
N LEU A 130 4.45 0.40 -5.73
CA LEU A 130 5.75 0.19 -6.36
C LEU A 130 5.69 -0.90 -7.44
N GLY A 131 4.99 -2.00 -7.18
CA GLY A 131 4.74 -3.06 -8.16
C GLY A 131 4.01 -2.53 -9.40
N LEU A 132 3.00 -1.67 -9.21
CA LEU A 132 2.32 -0.99 -10.33
C LEU A 132 3.25 -0.01 -11.07
N SER A 133 4.08 0.75 -10.35
CA SER A 133 5.07 1.65 -10.96
C SER A 133 6.04 0.89 -11.87
N PHE A 134 6.55 -0.26 -11.45
CA PHE A 134 7.38 -1.13 -12.31
C PHE A 134 6.60 -1.74 -13.47
N LYS A 135 5.34 -2.11 -13.27
CA LYS A 135 4.48 -2.64 -14.35
C LYS A 135 4.24 -1.61 -15.45
N GLU A 136 4.08 -0.34 -15.08
CA GLU A 136 3.70 0.75 -15.97
C GLU A 136 4.89 1.58 -16.45
N GLY A 137 6.07 1.42 -15.83
CA GLY A 137 7.22 2.29 -16.08
C GLY A 137 7.03 3.71 -15.54
N SER A 138 6.22 3.87 -14.49
CA SER A 138 5.89 5.19 -13.92
C SER A 138 6.92 5.58 -12.86
N GLY A 139 7.84 6.47 -13.21
CA GLY A 139 8.91 6.95 -12.32
C GLY A 139 10.08 5.98 -12.14
N VAL A 140 9.97 4.76 -12.68
CA VAL A 140 11.00 3.73 -12.75
C VAL A 140 11.00 3.12 -14.14
N GLN A 141 12.11 2.48 -14.53
CA GLN A 141 12.13 1.69 -15.75
C GLN A 141 11.14 0.52 -15.62
N GLN A 142 10.37 0.27 -16.67
CA GLN A 142 9.41 -0.83 -16.69
C GLN A 142 10.14 -2.17 -16.54
N ASP A 143 9.71 -2.98 -15.57
CA ASP A 143 10.24 -4.31 -15.31
C ASP A 143 9.14 -5.20 -14.71
N TYR A 144 8.71 -6.22 -15.45
CA TYR A 144 7.66 -7.11 -15.01
C TYR A 144 8.07 -8.10 -13.91
N LEU A 145 9.36 -8.47 -13.84
CA LEU A 145 9.85 -9.34 -12.77
C LEU A 145 9.90 -8.59 -11.45
N GLU A 146 10.38 -7.34 -11.47
CA GLU A 146 10.34 -6.47 -10.30
C GLU A 146 8.90 -6.12 -9.90
N ALA A 147 8.03 -5.84 -10.88
CA ALA A 147 6.61 -5.62 -10.61
C ALA A 147 5.97 -6.84 -9.92
N PHE A 148 6.22 -8.05 -10.44
CA PHE A 148 5.68 -9.27 -9.86
C PHE A 148 6.21 -9.51 -8.45
N LYS A 149 7.52 -9.32 -8.23
CA LYS A 149 8.16 -9.44 -6.93
C LYS A 149 7.44 -8.59 -5.87
N TRP A 150 7.26 -7.30 -6.13
CA TRP A 150 6.62 -6.38 -5.19
C TRP A 150 5.12 -6.66 -5.00
N LEU A 151 4.41 -7.07 -6.06
CA LEU A 151 3.01 -7.46 -5.94
C LEU A 151 2.82 -8.78 -5.17
N ASP A 152 3.76 -9.73 -5.27
CA ASP A 152 3.71 -10.97 -4.49
C ASP A 152 3.92 -10.70 -3.00
N LEU A 153 4.90 -9.85 -2.64
CA LEU A 153 5.09 -9.36 -1.27
C LEU A 153 3.83 -8.65 -0.73
N ALA A 154 3.21 -7.78 -1.53
CA ALA A 154 1.99 -7.08 -1.14
C ALA A 154 0.79 -8.04 -0.95
N ALA A 155 0.72 -9.12 -1.75
CA ALA A 155 -0.34 -10.11 -1.72
C ALA A 155 -0.24 -11.06 -0.51
N ASP A 156 0.95 -11.27 0.04
CA ASP A 156 1.15 -12.11 1.24
C ASP A 156 0.43 -11.56 2.48
N HIS A 157 0.16 -10.25 2.51
CA HIS A 157 -0.64 -9.60 3.53
C HIS A 157 -2.15 -9.94 3.45
N GLY A 158 -2.58 -10.70 2.44
CA GLY A 158 -3.94 -11.22 2.32
C GLY A 158 -4.97 -10.21 1.81
N HIS A 159 -4.56 -9.01 1.42
CA HIS A 159 -5.47 -8.00 0.87
C HIS A 159 -5.92 -8.38 -0.54
N ALA A 160 -7.23 -8.52 -0.75
CA ALA A 160 -7.81 -9.04 -2.00
C ALA A 160 -7.35 -8.27 -3.24
N LEU A 161 -7.25 -6.94 -3.17
CA LEU A 161 -6.77 -6.12 -4.30
C LEU A 161 -5.31 -6.42 -4.68
N HIS A 162 -4.45 -6.72 -3.71
CA HIS A 162 -3.03 -7.00 -3.97
C HIS A 162 -2.87 -8.37 -4.61
N VAL A 163 -3.60 -9.37 -4.10
CA VAL A 163 -3.69 -10.71 -4.68
C VAL A 163 -4.19 -10.63 -6.12
N GLU A 164 -5.28 -9.90 -6.34
CA GLU A 164 -5.86 -9.71 -7.68
C GLU A 164 -4.86 -9.05 -8.64
N ALA A 165 -4.13 -8.02 -8.20
CA ALA A 165 -3.17 -7.34 -9.06
C ALA A 165 -1.97 -8.24 -9.41
N ARG A 166 -1.44 -8.99 -8.44
CA ARG A 166 -0.41 -10.00 -8.69
C ARG A 166 -0.91 -11.03 -9.71
N ASP A 167 -2.10 -11.58 -9.49
CA ASP A 167 -2.65 -12.65 -10.32
C ASP A 167 -2.94 -12.16 -11.73
N LYS A 168 -3.45 -10.93 -11.88
CA LYS A 168 -3.60 -10.26 -13.19
C LYS A 168 -2.27 -10.10 -13.90
N LEU A 169 -1.21 -9.71 -13.19
CA LEU A 169 0.12 -9.63 -13.79
C LEU A 169 0.63 -11.02 -14.18
N ALA A 170 0.39 -12.05 -13.36
CA ALA A 170 0.79 -13.42 -13.65
C ALA A 170 0.25 -13.93 -15.00
N LEU A 171 -0.97 -13.52 -15.38
CA LEU A 171 -1.58 -13.87 -16.67
C LEU A 171 -0.84 -13.30 -17.89
N LEU A 172 0.02 -12.30 -17.69
CA LEU A 172 0.82 -11.68 -18.73
C LEU A 172 2.25 -12.26 -18.82
N LEU A 173 2.62 -13.13 -17.89
CA LEU A 173 3.97 -13.67 -17.75
C LEU A 173 4.02 -15.17 -18.07
N THR A 174 5.20 -15.65 -18.45
CA THR A 174 5.42 -17.09 -18.58
C THR A 174 5.50 -17.74 -17.19
N PRO A 175 5.20 -19.04 -17.06
CA PRO A 175 5.34 -19.76 -15.79
C PRO A 175 6.75 -19.62 -15.18
N ASP A 176 7.78 -19.62 -16.01
CA ASP A 176 9.18 -19.44 -15.58
C ASP A 176 9.44 -18.04 -15.02
N MET A 177 8.91 -17.00 -15.66
CA MET A 177 9.00 -15.63 -15.16
C MET A 177 8.26 -15.44 -13.84
N VAL A 178 7.09 -16.09 -13.70
CA VAL A 178 6.34 -16.09 -12.45
C VAL A 178 7.11 -16.82 -11.34
N ALA A 179 7.71 -17.97 -11.64
CA ALA A 179 8.55 -18.69 -10.69
C ALA A 179 9.78 -17.86 -10.28
N GLU A 180 10.41 -17.17 -11.23
CA GLU A 180 11.51 -16.26 -10.95
C GLU A 180 11.09 -15.06 -10.07
N GLY A 181 9.97 -14.41 -10.39
CA GLY A 181 9.44 -13.32 -9.60
C GLY A 181 9.17 -13.72 -8.14
N ARG A 182 8.60 -14.91 -7.93
CA ARG A 182 8.43 -15.48 -6.57
C ARG A 182 9.76 -15.73 -5.89
N ARG A 183 10.75 -16.33 -6.58
CA ARG A 183 12.09 -16.56 -6.00
C ARG A 183 12.73 -15.26 -5.52
N ARG A 184 12.60 -14.17 -6.29
CA ARG A 184 13.10 -12.85 -5.87
C ARG A 184 12.35 -12.31 -4.66
N ALA A 185 11.04 -12.53 -4.57
CA ALA A 185 10.24 -12.12 -3.42
C ALA A 185 10.66 -12.91 -2.16
N ASP A 186 10.79 -14.23 -2.28
CA ASP A 186 11.27 -15.12 -1.22
C ASP A 186 12.66 -14.70 -0.73
N GLN A 187 13.58 -14.39 -1.65
CA GLN A 187 14.92 -13.91 -1.34
C GLN A 187 14.87 -12.57 -0.59
N PHE A 188 14.06 -11.62 -1.07
CA PHE A 188 13.90 -10.33 -0.41
C PHE A 188 13.37 -10.49 1.03
N ARG A 189 12.38 -11.38 1.24
CA ARG A 189 11.87 -11.67 2.60
C ARG A 189 12.93 -12.27 3.51
N MET A 190 13.77 -13.14 2.98
CA MET A 190 14.77 -13.86 3.77
C MET A 190 15.98 -13.01 4.14
N TYR A 191 16.44 -12.13 3.23
CA TYR A 191 17.74 -11.47 3.35
C TYR A 191 17.68 -9.94 3.43
N ASP A 192 16.66 -9.31 2.85
CA ASP A 192 16.63 -7.86 2.65
C ASP A 192 15.63 -7.13 3.56
N LEU A 193 14.61 -7.82 4.09
CA LEU A 193 13.69 -7.25 5.08
C LEU A 193 14.38 -7.03 6.44
N PRO A 194 14.06 -5.92 7.16
CA PRO A 194 14.51 -5.72 8.54
C PRO A 194 14.17 -6.92 9.44
N ALA A 195 15.09 -7.29 10.33
CA ALA A 195 15.08 -8.56 11.10
C ALA A 195 13.80 -8.87 11.92
N LEU A 196 12.90 -7.90 12.10
CA LEU A 196 11.63 -8.04 12.82
C LEU A 196 10.61 -8.96 12.11
N TYR A 197 10.79 -9.23 10.82
CA TYR A 197 9.90 -10.10 10.03
C TYR A 197 10.54 -11.43 9.61
N LYS A 198 11.44 -12.01 10.43
CA LYS A 198 11.78 -13.45 10.36
C LYS A 198 10.61 -14.30 10.89
N LYS A 199 9.41 -14.20 10.30
CA LYS A 199 8.37 -15.18 10.59
C LYS A 199 8.65 -16.44 9.76
N PRO A 200 8.69 -17.65 10.37
CA PRO A 200 8.72 -18.89 9.62
C PRO A 200 7.29 -19.14 9.12
N SER A 201 6.84 -18.38 8.12
CA SER A 201 5.53 -18.59 7.53
C SER A 201 5.60 -19.73 6.51
N GLY A 202 5.43 -20.96 6.99
CA GLY A 202 5.06 -22.13 6.19
C GLY A 202 6.16 -22.65 5.27
N ASP A 203 6.54 -23.91 5.49
CA ASP A 203 7.46 -24.64 4.61
C ASP A 203 7.01 -24.52 3.13
N PRO A 204 7.85 -23.97 2.23
CA PRO A 204 7.59 -23.89 0.79
C PRO A 204 7.23 -25.25 0.17
N SER A 205 7.62 -26.37 0.80
CA SER A 205 7.29 -27.73 0.36
C SER A 205 5.80 -28.06 0.42
N VAL A 206 5.02 -27.39 1.27
CA VAL A 206 3.58 -27.67 1.44
C VAL A 206 2.75 -27.11 0.28
N ARG A 207 3.16 -25.96 -0.28
CA ARG A 207 2.45 -25.32 -1.39
C ARG A 207 2.68 -26.04 -2.74
N ALA A 208 3.80 -26.73 -2.88
CA ALA A 208 4.11 -27.55 -4.06
C ALA A 208 3.28 -28.85 -4.14
N LYS A 209 2.75 -29.35 -3.01
CA LYS A 209 2.00 -30.62 -2.97
C LYS A 209 0.55 -30.53 -3.45
N GLN A 210 -0.02 -29.33 -3.62
CA GLN A 210 -1.41 -29.19 -4.06
C GLN A 210 -1.60 -29.11 -5.58
N ILE A 211 -0.51 -29.10 -6.36
CA ILE A 211 -0.55 -28.90 -7.82
C ILE A 211 -0.34 -30.20 -8.62
N SER A 212 -0.08 -31.34 -7.97
CA SER A 212 0.28 -32.61 -8.65
C SER A 212 -0.81 -33.70 -8.66
N THR A 213 -2.07 -33.38 -8.35
CA THR A 213 -3.17 -34.35 -8.48
C THR A 213 -4.05 -34.01 -9.69
N THR A 214 -3.50 -34.17 -10.89
CA THR A 214 -4.29 -34.39 -12.11
C THR A 214 -4.43 -35.91 -12.28
N PRO A 215 -5.63 -36.51 -12.24
CA PRO A 215 -5.79 -37.87 -12.69
C PRO A 215 -5.78 -37.85 -14.22
N GLN A 216 -4.67 -38.28 -14.82
CA GLN A 216 -4.67 -38.72 -16.22
C GLN A 216 -5.51 -40.00 -16.32
N GLY A 217 -6.57 -39.93 -17.12
CA GLY A 217 -7.34 -41.10 -17.53
C GLY A 217 -6.59 -41.96 -18.55
N GLY A 218 -6.95 -43.24 -18.56
CA GLY A 218 -6.53 -44.29 -19.50
C GLY A 218 -6.32 -45.58 -18.69
N GLY A 219 -6.94 -46.72 -18.95
CA GLY A 219 -7.68 -47.21 -20.09
C GLY A 219 -7.37 -48.71 -20.24
N GLN A 220 -8.42 -49.51 -20.44
CA GLN A 220 -8.47 -50.86 -21.04
C GLN A 220 -8.21 -52.14 -20.22
N ALA A 221 -9.07 -53.12 -20.56
CA ALA A 221 -8.97 -54.59 -20.49
C ALA A 221 -8.88 -55.23 -19.10
N ASN A 222 -9.72 -56.18 -18.68
CA ASN A 222 -10.43 -57.26 -19.38
C ASN A 222 -11.80 -57.49 -18.76
#